data_AF-A0A1X7FMY2-F1
#
_entry.id   AF-A0A1X7FMY2-F1
#
_cell.length_a   1.000
_cell.length_b   1.000
_cell.length_c   1.000
_cell.angle_alpha   90.00
_cell.angle_beta   90.00
_cell.angle_gamma   90.00
#
_symmetry.space_group_name_H-M   'P 1'
#
loop_
_entity.id
_entity.type
_entity.pdbx_description
1 polymer ?
#
loop_
_entity_poly.entity_id
_entity_poly.type
_entity_poly.pdbx_seq_one_letter_code
_entity_poly.pdbx_strand_id
1 'polypeptide(L)'
;MSVVVKGELILQDRETGEQLTIKASELDFQSDVIDEDREMGAEIFHVAEVEVEIWGEIRTVRIEVSEYPEGCLNYEDLDSGGLDVVQSFTVDIVLDDER
;
A
#
# COMPACT_ATOMS: atom_id res chain seq x y z
N MET A 1 6.77 -12.36 -7.90
CA MET A 1 5.62 -12.03 -7.05
C MET A 1 5.53 -10.55 -7.02
N SER A 2 4.37 -10.03 -7.40
CA SER A 2 4.17 -8.60 -7.57
C SER A 2 2.97 -8.19 -6.75
N VAL A 3 3.11 -7.11 -5.97
CA VAL A 3 1.97 -6.45 -5.33
C VAL A 3 1.16 -5.76 -6.43
N VAL A 4 -0.10 -6.17 -6.58
CA VAL A 4 -1.02 -5.59 -7.54
C VAL A 4 -2.03 -4.75 -6.78
N VAL A 5 -2.02 -3.45 -7.03
CA VAL A 5 -3.03 -2.54 -6.50
C VAL A 5 -4.05 -2.22 -7.59
N LYS A 6 -5.34 -2.34 -7.25
CA LYS A 6 -6.47 -2.05 -8.14
C LYS A 6 -7.30 -0.90 -7.58
N GLY A 7 -7.70 -0.01 -8.48
CA GLY A 7 -8.51 1.17 -8.13
C GLY A 7 -7.66 2.38 -7.76
N GLU A 8 -8.22 3.23 -6.91
CA GLU A 8 -7.63 4.48 -6.48
C GLU A 8 -8.02 4.74 -5.03
N LEU A 9 -7.09 5.33 -4.28
CA LEU A 9 -7.31 5.80 -2.91
C LEU A 9 -7.76 7.25 -2.97
N ILE A 10 -8.93 7.54 -2.41
CA ILE A 10 -9.46 8.89 -2.28
C ILE A 10 -9.39 9.28 -0.80
N LEU A 11 -8.57 10.28 -0.54
CA LEU A 11 -8.40 10.89 0.78
C LEU A 11 -9.09 12.24 0.81
N GLN A 12 -9.63 12.61 1.98
CA GLN A 12 -10.26 13.89 2.19
C GLN A 12 -9.66 14.59 3.41
N ASP A 13 -9.38 15.87 3.26
CA ASP A 13 -9.11 16.72 4.41
C ASP A 13 -10.40 17.07 5.15
N ARG A 14 -10.40 16.84 6.46
CA ARG A 14 -11.58 16.99 7.30
C ARG A 14 -11.98 18.45 7.51
N GLU A 15 -11.01 19.37 7.52
CA GLU A 15 -11.27 20.77 7.82
C GLU A 15 -11.86 21.50 6.61
N THR A 16 -11.39 21.14 5.42
CA THR A 16 -11.67 21.90 4.20
C THR A 16 -12.55 21.13 3.22
N GLY A 17 -12.62 19.81 3.35
CA GLY A 17 -13.34 18.91 2.46
C GLY A 17 -12.64 18.66 1.13
N GLU A 18 -11.44 19.20 0.91
CA GLU A 18 -10.64 18.96 -0.29
C GLU A 18 -10.28 17.47 -0.41
N GLN A 19 -10.31 16.94 -1.63
CA GLN A 19 -10.05 15.54 -1.91
C GLN A 19 -8.79 15.37 -2.74
N LEU A 20 -8.01 14.36 -2.37
CA LEU A 20 -6.83 13.89 -3.08
C LEU A 20 -7.09 12.49 -3.60
N THR A 21 -6.55 12.19 -4.77
CA THR A 21 -6.65 10.87 -5.38
C THR A 21 -5.25 10.34 -5.64
N ILE A 22 -4.94 9.18 -5.07
CA ILE A 22 -3.69 8.45 -5.31
C ILE A 22 -4.04 7.24 -6.17
N LYS A 23 -3.51 7.19 -7.38
CA LYS A 23 -3.71 6.07 -8.29
C LYS A 23 -2.74 4.94 -7.94
N ALA A 24 -3.16 3.70 -8.22
CA ALA A 24 -2.30 2.53 -8.08
C ALA A 24 -0.93 2.69 -8.78
N SER A 25 -0.89 3.38 -9.93
CA SER A 25 0.35 3.64 -10.68
C SER A 25 1.33 4.62 -10.01
N GLU A 26 0.89 5.34 -8.99
CA GLU A 26 1.71 6.27 -8.22
C GLU A 26 2.36 5.59 -7.02
N LEU A 27 1.96 4.35 -6.72
CA LEU A 27 2.52 3.55 -5.64
C LEU A 27 3.74 2.77 -6.14
N ASP A 28 4.89 3.04 -5.53
CA ASP A 28 6.12 2.27 -5.75
C ASP A 28 6.42 1.42 -4.51
N PHE A 29 6.14 0.13 -4.58
CA PHE A 29 6.34 -0.79 -3.46
C PHE A 29 7.80 -1.24 -3.39
N GLN A 30 8.45 -0.92 -2.28
CA GLN A 30 9.72 -1.51 -1.89
C GLN A 30 9.44 -2.79 -1.10
N SER A 31 10.16 -3.86 -1.39
CA SER A 31 9.91 -5.19 -0.81
C SER A 31 11.14 -5.69 -0.07
N ASP A 32 10.95 -6.14 1.17
CA ASP A 32 12.01 -6.66 2.02
C ASP A 32 11.61 -8.02 2.60
N VAL A 33 12.56 -8.95 2.63
CA VAL A 33 12.37 -10.25 3.27
C VAL A 33 12.67 -10.11 4.76
N ILE A 34 11.67 -10.41 5.60
CA ILE A 34 11.75 -10.21 7.05
C ILE A 34 12.22 -11.48 7.76
N ASP A 35 11.76 -12.65 7.29
CA ASP A 35 12.16 -13.95 7.85
C ASP A 35 12.13 -15.02 6.74
N GLU A 36 13.31 -15.53 6.37
CA GLU A 36 13.48 -16.57 5.34
C GLU A 36 13.19 -17.99 5.85
N ASP A 37 13.17 -18.21 7.16
CA ASP A 37 13.19 -19.54 7.78
C ASP A 37 11.83 -19.99 8.34
N ARG A 38 10.74 -19.32 7.95
CA ARG A 38 9.40 -19.70 8.41
C ARG A 38 8.91 -20.98 7.75
N GLU A 39 8.06 -21.72 8.46
CA GLU A 39 7.62 -23.08 8.06
C GLU A 39 6.94 -23.15 6.68
N MET A 40 6.33 -22.05 6.22
CA MET A 40 5.56 -21.98 4.97
C MET A 40 6.17 -21.04 3.93
N GLY A 41 7.50 -20.87 3.94
CA GLY A 41 8.23 -19.98 3.04
C GLY A 41 8.59 -18.64 3.68
N ALA A 42 9.25 -17.76 2.95
CA ALA A 42 9.69 -16.48 3.49
C ALA A 42 8.49 -15.55 3.78
N GLU A 43 8.59 -14.76 4.84
CA GLU A 43 7.68 -13.62 5.05
C GLU A 43 8.28 -12.37 4.39
N ILE A 44 7.53 -11.78 3.47
CA ILE A 44 7.93 -10.59 2.71
C ILE A 44 7.04 -9.42 3.12
N PHE A 45 7.64 -8.27 3.39
CA PHE A 45 6.92 -7.02 3.62
C PHE A 45 7.09 -6.11 2.40
N HIS A 46 6.00 -5.48 1.99
CA HIS A 46 5.96 -4.50 0.93
C HIS A 46 5.47 -3.18 1.49
N VAL A 47 6.21 -2.11 1.21
CA VAL A 47 5.90 -0.76 1.70
C VAL A 47 5.91 0.20 0.52
N ALA A 48 4.83 0.95 0.34
CA ALA A 48 4.78 2.10 -0.57
C ALA A 48 4.53 3.38 0.22
N GLU A 49 5.28 4.43 -0.09
CA GLU A 49 5.12 5.76 0.50
C GLU A 49 4.91 6.79 -0.62
N VAL A 50 3.89 7.62 -0.47
CA VAL A 50 3.58 8.72 -1.39
C VAL A 50 3.44 10.01 -0.60
N GLU A 51 4.17 11.03 -1.03
CA GLU A 51 4.02 12.39 -0.52
C GLU A 51 2.93 13.12 -1.32
N VAL A 52 1.96 13.68 -0.60
CA VAL A 52 0.90 14.52 -1.17
C VAL A 52 0.95 15.90 -0.52
N GLU A 53 0.76 16.95 -1.33
CA GLU A 53 0.68 18.32 -0.82
C GLU A 53 -0.78 18.72 -0.65
N ILE A 54 -1.15 19.21 0.53
CA ILE A 54 -2.47 19.76 0.81
C ILE A 54 -2.31 21.03 1.66
N TRP A 55 -2.92 22.14 1.23
CA TRP A 55 -2.78 23.44 1.91
C TRP A 55 -1.32 23.93 2.10
N GLY A 56 -0.39 23.48 1.24
CA GLY A 56 1.04 23.78 1.36
C GLY A 56 1.75 22.98 2.46
N GLU A 57 1.10 21.98 3.04
CA GLU A 57 1.69 20.98 3.93
C GLU A 57 1.90 19.68 3.15
N ILE A 58 3.11 19.12 3.24
CA ILE A 58 3.40 17.80 2.68
C ILE A 58 3.00 16.75 3.72
N ARG A 59 2.17 15.80 3.31
CA ARG A 59 1.77 14.65 4.10
C ARG A 59 2.22 13.38 3.40
N THR A 60 2.65 12.40 4.20
CA THR A 60 3.06 11.10 3.70
C THR A 60 1.93 10.11 3.92
N VAL A 61 1.51 9.45 2.85
CA VAL A 61 0.59 8.32 2.88
C VAL A 61 1.43 7.07 2.75
N ARG A 62 1.24 6.10 3.64
CA ARG A 62 2.04 4.88 3.70
C ARG A 62 1.14 3.66 3.66
N ILE A 63 1.52 2.69 2.83
CA ILE A 63 0.79 1.45 2.61
C ILE A 63 1.73 0.31 2.94
N GLU A 64 1.31 -0.55 3.84
CA GLU A 64 2.06 -1.72 4.26
C GLU A 64 1.29 -2.98 3.92
N VAL A 65 1.98 -3.95 3.34
CA VAL A 65 1.41 -5.23 2.94
C VAL A 65 2.39 -6.31 3.35
N SER A 66 1.91 -7.40 3.96
CA SER A 66 2.75 -8.57 4.20
C SER A 66 2.25 -9.79 3.45
N GLU A 67 3.21 -10.60 3.02
CA GLU A 67 3.03 -11.86 2.32
C GLU A 67 3.46 -13.02 3.23
N TYR A 68 2.52 -13.87 3.63
CA TYR A 68 2.81 -15.14 4.31
C TYR A 68 1.58 -16.08 4.40
N PRO A 69 1.65 -17.35 3.97
CA PRO A 69 2.74 -18.02 3.26
C PRO A 69 3.19 -17.27 2.01
N GLU A 70 4.36 -17.62 1.48
CA GLU A 70 4.85 -17.06 0.22
C GLU A 70 3.75 -17.10 -0.87
N GLY A 71 3.50 -15.96 -1.51
CA GLY A 71 2.45 -15.72 -2.49
C GLY A 71 1.05 -15.43 -1.95
N CYS A 72 0.86 -15.31 -0.63
CA CYS A 72 -0.45 -15.09 -0.01
C CYS A 72 -0.49 -13.79 0.80
N LEU A 73 -1.50 -12.95 0.53
CA LEU A 73 -1.75 -11.75 1.34
C LEU A 73 -2.08 -12.16 2.78
N ASN A 74 -1.27 -11.66 3.73
CA ASN A 74 -1.39 -11.95 5.15
C ASN A 74 -1.82 -10.74 5.98
N TYR A 75 -1.33 -9.55 5.60
CA TYR A 75 -1.62 -8.30 6.30
C TYR A 75 -1.68 -7.14 5.31
N GLU A 76 -2.53 -6.17 5.60
CA GLU A 76 -2.64 -4.89 4.90
C GLU A 76 -2.90 -3.80 5.93
N ASP A 77 -2.19 -2.68 5.82
CA ASP A 77 -2.44 -1.46 6.59
C ASP A 77 -2.22 -0.21 5.76
N LEU A 78 -2.97 0.83 6.11
CA LEU A 78 -2.95 2.12 5.45
C LEU A 78 -2.85 3.23 6.49
N ASP A 79 -1.72 3.94 6.49
CA ASP A 79 -1.59 5.22 7.16
C ASP A 79 -1.91 6.35 6.17
N SER A 80 -3.04 7.02 6.37
CA SER A 80 -3.52 8.10 5.51
C SER A 80 -2.84 9.46 5.78
N GLY A 81 -1.83 9.53 6.64
CA GLY A 81 -1.20 10.80 6.99
C GLY A 81 -2.15 11.75 7.72
N GLY A 82 -3.11 11.20 8.45
CA GLY A 82 -4.14 11.96 9.17
C GLY A 82 -5.26 12.54 8.29
N LEU A 83 -5.41 12.07 7.04
CA LEU A 83 -6.56 12.38 6.19
C LEU A 83 -7.68 11.33 6.36
N ASP A 84 -8.92 11.71 6.10
CA ASP A 84 -10.06 10.79 6.14
C ASP A 84 -10.08 9.94 4.85
N VAL A 85 -10.20 8.63 4.98
CA VAL A 85 -10.32 7.72 3.82
C VAL A 85 -11.77 7.69 3.33
N VAL A 86 -12.01 8.22 2.13
CA VAL A 86 -13.34 8.21 1.50
C VAL A 86 -13.54 6.94 0.67
N GLN A 87 -12.49 6.51 -0.03
CA GLN A 87 -12.49 5.30 -0.85
C GLN A 87 -11.09 4.68 -0.80
N SER A 88 -11.00 3.36 -0.56
CA SER A 88 -9.73 2.65 -0.59
C SER A 88 -9.52 1.91 -1.92
N PHE A 89 -8.26 1.57 -2.21
CA PHE A 89 -7.91 0.59 -3.24
C PHE A 89 -8.13 -0.84 -2.74
N THR A 90 -7.87 -1.81 -3.62
CA THR A 90 -7.74 -3.23 -3.26
C THR A 90 -6.33 -3.69 -3.57
N VAL A 91 -5.70 -4.39 -2.63
CA VAL A 91 -4.39 -5.03 -2.81
C VAL A 91 -4.58 -6.52 -3.04
N ASP A 92 -3.88 -7.05 -4.04
CA ASP A 92 -3.73 -8.48 -4.26
C ASP A 92 -2.22 -8.80 -4.36
N ILE A 93 -1.83 -9.97 -3.86
CA ILE A 93 -0.52 -10.55 -4.14
C ILE A 93 -0.71 -11.55 -5.28
N VAL A 94 0.03 -11.33 -6.37
CA VAL A 94 -0.03 -12.21 -7.53
C VAL A 94 1.31 -12.90 -7.67
N LEU A 95 1.26 -14.24 -7.68
CA LEU A 95 2.37 -15.06 -8.13
C LEU A 95 2.65 -14.69 -9.60
N ASP A 96 3.87 -14.22 -9.88
CA ASP A 96 4.34 -14.12 -11.27
C ASP A 96 4.51 -15.56 -11.78
N ASP A 97 3.40 -16.16 -12.22
CA ASP A 97 3.46 -17.36 -13.03
C ASP A 97 3.94 -16.91 -14.43
N GLU A 98 5.08 -17.46 -14.84
CA GLU A 98 5.70 -17.38 -16.17
C GLU A 98 6.66 -16.21 -16.46
N ARG A 99 7.96 -16.46 -16.27
CA ARG A 99 8.92 -16.45 -17.39
C ARG A 99 9.89 -17.62 -17.32
#